data_AF-A0A960EJB7-F1
#
_entry.id   AF-A0A960EJB7-F1
#
_cell.length_a   1.000
_cell.length_b   1.000
_cell.length_c   1.000
_cell.angle_alpha   90.00
_cell.angle_beta   90.00
_cell.angle_gamma   90.00
#
_symmetry.space_group_name_H-M   'P 1'
#
loop_
_entity.id
_entity.type
_entity.pdbx_description
1 polymer ?
#
loop_
_entity_poly.entity_id
_entity_poly.type
_entity_poly.pdbx_seq_one_letter_code
_entity_poly.pdbx_strand_id
1 'polypeptide(L)'
;TRSFCYVDDEVRGFLALLDSDHVGPVNVGNPHEFTIRELAELVLEVTGSSSQLRMEPLPVDDPAQRKPDISLATRVLGWEPRVDLRTGIERTADYFRHVLADS
;
A
#
# COMPACT_ATOMS: atom_id res chain seq x y z
N THR A 1 2.13 -9.01 9.80
CA THR A 1 1.42 -7.86 9.20
C THR A 1 2.26 -7.24 8.10
N ARG A 2 1.61 -6.50 7.21
CA ARG A 2 2.17 -5.70 6.13
C ARG A 2 1.57 -4.32 6.19
N SER A 3 2.22 -3.36 5.55
CA SER A 3 1.67 -2.03 5.32
C SER A 3 1.64 -1.77 3.83
N PHE A 4 0.56 -1.16 3.33
CA PHE A 4 0.35 -0.92 1.91
C PHE A 4 0.18 0.58 1.68
N CYS A 5 1.02 1.15 0.83
CA CYS A 5 0.94 2.54 0.39
C CYS A 5 0.38 2.56 -1.03
N TYR A 6 -0.61 3.40 -1.28
CA TYR A 6 -1.11 3.55 -2.65
C TYR A 6 -0.13 4.37 -3.48
N VAL A 7 0.00 4.04 -4.77
CA VAL A 7 1.02 4.62 -5.66
C VAL A 7 0.93 6.15 -5.75
N ASP A 8 -0.27 6.72 -5.76
CA ASP A 8 -0.43 8.19 -5.78
C ASP A 8 0.21 8.84 -4.56
N ASP A 9 0.05 8.24 -3.38
CA ASP A 9 0.62 8.76 -2.14
C ASP A 9 2.14 8.64 -2.13
N GLU A 10 2.67 7.49 -2.56
CA GLU A 10 4.09 7.25 -2.65
C GLU A 10 4.78 8.23 -3.62
N VAL A 11 4.19 8.45 -4.80
CA VAL A 11 4.67 9.44 -5.77
C VAL A 11 4.63 10.86 -5.19
N ARG A 12 3.54 11.25 -4.50
CA ARG A 12 3.51 12.56 -3.79
C ARG A 12 4.63 12.68 -2.75
N GLY A 13 5.00 11.59 -2.09
CA GLY A 13 6.08 11.58 -1.11
C GLY A 13 7.44 11.78 -1.75
N PHE A 14 7.68 11.13 -2.89
CA PHE A 14 8.91 11.31 -3.66
C PHE A 14 9.03 12.74 -4.22
N LEU A 15 7.95 13.29 -4.76
CA LEU A 15 7.94 14.68 -5.25
C LEU A 15 8.18 15.67 -4.10
N ALA A 16 7.53 15.47 -2.94
CA ALA A 16 7.76 16.32 -1.77
C ALA A 16 9.21 16.25 -1.26
N LEU A 17 9.85 15.07 -1.30
CA LEU A 17 11.27 14.93 -0.95
C LEU A 17 12.17 15.62 -1.97
N LEU A 18 11.91 15.43 -3.26
CA LEU A 18 12.67 16.06 -4.36
C LEU A 18 12.65 17.59 -4.27
N ASP A 19 11.50 18.16 -3.90
CA ASP A 19 11.31 19.61 -3.78
C ASP A 19 11.76 20.17 -2.41
N SER A 20 12.25 19.32 -1.50
CA SER A 20 12.67 19.74 -0.15
C SER A 20 14.17 20.04 -0.06
N ASP A 21 14.56 20.82 0.95
CA ASP A 21 15.97 21.00 1.33
C ASP A 21 16.52 19.83 2.19
N HIS A 22 15.72 18.78 2.43
CA HIS A 22 16.13 17.69 3.31
C HIS A 22 17.15 16.77 2.63
N VAL A 23 18.33 16.62 3.25
CA VAL A 23 19.36 15.67 2.82
C VAL A 23 19.36 14.46 3.74
N GLY A 24 19.15 13.28 3.16
CA GLY A 24 19.21 12.00 3.88
C GLY A 24 18.05 11.07 3.52
N PRO A 25 18.06 9.85 4.06
CA PRO A 25 16.98 8.89 3.85
C PRO A 25 15.69 9.36 4.56
N VAL A 26 14.56 9.26 3.85
CA VAL A 26 13.22 9.49 4.41
C VAL A 26 12.34 8.30 4.06
N ASN A 27 11.68 7.73 5.07
CA ASN A 27 10.68 6.70 4.85
C ASN A 27 9.41 7.31 4.27
N VAL A 28 9.04 6.92 3.06
CA VAL A 28 7.73 7.18 2.45
C VAL A 28 6.96 5.88 2.45
N GLY A 29 5.76 5.88 3.03
CA GLY A 29 4.92 4.69 3.13
C GLY A 29 3.72 4.89 4.02
N ASN A 30 2.98 3.81 4.29
CA ASN A 30 1.81 3.86 5.15
C ASN A 30 2.11 3.15 6.48
N PRO A 31 1.90 3.77 7.66
CA PRO A 31 2.13 3.11 8.95
C PRO A 31 0.96 2.20 9.37
N HIS A 32 -0.14 2.17 8.61
CA HIS A 32 -1.29 1.31 8.91
C HIS A 32 -0.99 -0.13 8.52
N GLU A 33 -1.15 -1.03 9.50
CA GLU A 33 -0.85 -2.45 9.35
C GLU A 33 -2.10 -3.27 9.05
N PHE A 34 -1.93 -4.26 8.18
CA PHE A 34 -2.92 -5.25 7.83
C PHE A 34 -2.27 -6.65 7.82
N THR A 35 -3.05 -7.67 8.09
CA THR A 35 -2.67 -9.06 7.82
C THR A 35 -2.83 -9.36 6.32
N ILE A 36 -2.10 -10.35 5.82
CA ILE A 36 -2.30 -10.85 4.44
C ILE A 36 -3.72 -11.40 4.26
N ARG A 37 -4.30 -11.94 5.33
CA ARG A 37 -5.68 -12.42 5.33
C ARG A 37 -6.69 -11.29 5.11
N GLU A 38 -6.58 -10.18 5.85
CA GLU A 38 -7.44 -9.01 5.67
C GLU A 38 -7.31 -8.43 4.25
N LEU A 39 -6.08 -8.36 3.72
CA LEU A 39 -5.86 -7.97 2.32
C LEU A 39 -6.62 -8.89 1.36
N ALA A 40 -6.49 -10.21 1.52
CA ALA A 40 -7.10 -11.19 0.62
C ALA A 40 -8.63 -11.16 0.70
N GLU A 41 -9.20 -11.05 1.91
CA GLU A 41 -10.65 -10.91 2.14
C GLU A 41 -11.19 -9.64 1.46
N LEU A 42 -10.48 -8.51 1.59
CA LEU A 42 -10.87 -7.24 0.98
C LEU A 42 -10.79 -7.29 -0.56
N VAL A 43 -9.79 -7.96 -1.13
CA VAL A 43 -9.70 -8.17 -2.58
C VAL A 43 -10.88 -9.00 -3.08
N LEU A 44 -11.27 -10.08 -2.39
CA LEU A 44 -12.44 -10.88 -2.77
C LEU A 44 -13.73 -10.04 -2.73
N GLU A 45 -13.90 -9.25 -1.68
CA GLU A 45 -15.07 -8.37 -1.52
C GLU A 45 -15.17 -7.34 -2.65
N VAL A 46 -14.09 -6.58 -2.90
CA VAL A 46 -14.06 -5.51 -3.91
C VAL A 46 -14.21 -6.04 -5.34
N THR A 47 -13.69 -7.25 -5.61
CA THR A 47 -13.79 -7.86 -6.94
C THR A 47 -15.08 -8.65 -7.15
N GLY A 48 -15.83 -8.96 -6.08
CA GLY A 48 -16.96 -9.88 -6.14
C GLY A 48 -16.56 -11.31 -6.54
N SER A 49 -15.30 -11.68 -6.34
CA SER A 49 -14.77 -12.97 -6.79
C SER A 49 -15.26 -14.13 -5.93
N SER A 50 -15.54 -15.27 -6.56
CA SER A 50 -15.86 -16.54 -5.89
C SER A 50 -14.63 -17.40 -5.59
N SER A 51 -13.42 -16.86 -5.74
CA SER A 51 -12.18 -17.58 -5.42
C SER A 51 -12.12 -17.97 -3.94
N GLN A 52 -11.51 -19.13 -3.66
CA GLN A 52 -11.34 -19.63 -2.29
C GLN A 52 -9.98 -19.18 -1.72
N LEU A 53 -9.96 -18.76 -0.45
CA LEU A 53 -8.72 -18.51 0.26
C LEU A 53 -8.09 -19.84 0.68
N ARG A 54 -6.81 -20.03 0.34
CA ARG A 54 -6.01 -21.16 0.77
C ARG A 54 -4.89 -20.68 1.67
N MET A 55 -4.77 -21.32 2.83
CA MET A 55 -3.71 -21.03 3.80
C MET A 55 -2.45 -21.82 3.44
N GLU A 56 -1.34 -21.13 3.31
CA GLU A 56 -0.02 -21.71 3.08
C GLU A 56 0.97 -21.22 4.15
N PRO A 57 2.02 -21.99 4.46
CA PRO A 57 3.08 -21.55 5.36
C PRO A 57 3.76 -20.26 4.86
N LEU A 58 4.18 -19.40 5.80
CA LEU A 58 4.95 -18.21 5.47
C LEU A 58 6.32 -18.64 4.91
N PRO A 59 6.81 -18.01 3.82
CA PRO A 59 8.18 -18.20 3.36
C PRO A 59 9.18 -17.85 4.48
N VAL A 60 10.24 -18.64 4.60
CA VAL A 60 11.23 -18.50 5.70
C VAL A 60 11.87 -17.11 5.74
N ASP A 61 12.06 -16.48 4.59
CA ASP A 61 12.74 -15.19 4.44
C ASP A 61 11.81 -13.97 4.55
N ASP A 62 10.50 -14.17 4.77
CA ASP A 62 9.55 -13.07 4.78
C ASP A 62 9.31 -12.57 6.22
N PRO A 63 9.67 -11.31 6.55
CA PRO A 63 9.54 -10.79 7.92
C PRO A 63 8.09 -10.84 8.40
N ALA A 64 7.91 -11.15 9.69
CA ALA A 64 6.58 -11.26 10.29
C ALA A 64 5.85 -9.90 10.36
N GLN A 65 6.58 -8.78 10.44
CA GLN A 65 6.03 -7.42 10.55
C GLN A 65 6.79 -6.45 9.62
N ARG A 66 6.05 -5.57 8.94
CA ARG A 66 6.59 -4.45 8.15
C ARG A 66 5.72 -3.21 8.37
N LYS A 67 6.25 -2.23 9.10
CA LYS A 67 5.61 -0.95 9.41
C LYS A 67 6.64 0.18 9.30
N PRO A 68 6.53 1.07 8.31
CA PRO A 68 7.43 2.22 8.22
C PRO A 68 7.12 3.24 9.32
N ASP A 69 8.16 3.78 9.97
CA ASP A 69 8.04 5.00 10.75
C ASP A 69 8.16 6.21 9.80
N ILE A 70 7.06 6.95 9.65
CA ILE A 70 6.96 8.11 8.76
C ILE A 70 7.06 9.46 9.50
N SER A 71 7.42 9.46 10.78
CA SER A 71 7.50 10.68 11.60
C SER A 71 8.43 11.74 11.00
N LEU A 72 9.50 11.29 10.31
CA LEU A 72 10.40 12.19 9.60
C LEU A 72 9.72 12.83 8.38
N ALA A 73 9.02 12.05 7.56
CA ALA A 73 8.32 12.55 6.37
C ALA A 73 7.22 13.55 6.73
N THR A 74 6.42 13.27 7.77
CA THR A 74 5.42 14.23 8.28
C THR A 74 6.10 15.55 8.68
N ARG A 75 7.20 15.49 9.43
CA ARG A 75 7.86 16.67 9.98
C ARG A 75 8.58 17.52 8.94
N VAL A 76 9.31 16.90 8.01
CA VAL A 76 10.21 17.64 7.08
C VAL A 76 9.58 17.88 5.72
N LEU A 77 8.60 17.06 5.31
CA LEU A 77 7.94 17.17 4.00
C LEU A 77 6.48 17.62 4.12
N GLY A 78 5.90 17.65 5.33
CA GLY A 78 4.45 17.85 5.50
C GLY A 78 3.63 16.76 4.81
N TRP A 79 4.22 15.58 4.61
CA TRP A 79 3.65 14.50 3.82
C TRP A 79 3.10 13.39 4.71
N GLU A 80 1.89 12.92 4.38
CA GLU A 80 1.28 11.71 4.92
C GLU A 80 0.46 11.01 3.81
N PRO A 81 0.28 9.67 3.87
CA PRO A 81 -0.60 8.95 2.97
C PRO A 81 -2.06 9.34 3.22
N ARG A 82 -2.88 9.35 2.16
CA ARG A 82 -4.28 9.80 2.21
C ARG A 82 -5.25 8.75 1.70
N VAL A 83 -4.77 7.78 0.92
CA VAL A 83 -5.58 6.71 0.35
C VAL A 83 -5.53 5.51 1.29
N ASP A 84 -6.69 5.14 1.84
CA ASP A 84 -6.83 3.91 2.61
C ASP A 84 -6.74 2.65 1.72
N LEU A 85 -6.56 1.49 2.35
CA LEU A 85 -6.37 0.22 1.65
C LEU A 85 -7.55 -0.14 0.73
N ARG A 86 -8.79 0.05 1.18
CA ARG A 86 -9.98 -0.29 0.40
C ARG A 86 -10.07 0.58 -0.84
N THR A 87 -9.95 1.90 -0.68
CA THR A 87 -9.95 2.85 -1.79
C THR A 87 -8.86 2.51 -2.80
N GLY A 88 -7.66 2.16 -2.32
CA GLY A 88 -6.55 1.73 -3.18
C GLY A 88 -6.86 0.45 -3.97
N ILE A 89 -7.47 -0.55 -3.34
CA ILE A 89 -7.86 -1.82 -3.98
C ILE A 89 -9.00 -1.59 -4.99
N GLU A 90 -10.00 -0.78 -4.67
CA GLU A 90 -11.10 -0.45 -5.59
C GLU A 90 -10.58 0.17 -6.89
N ARG A 91 -9.72 1.19 -6.78
CA ARG A 91 -9.06 1.82 -7.94
C ARG A 91 -8.21 0.83 -8.74
N THR A 92 -7.48 -0.04 -8.04
CA THR A 92 -6.63 -1.06 -8.68
C THR A 92 -7.49 -2.10 -9.42
N ALA A 93 -8.59 -2.54 -8.82
CA ALA A 93 -9.53 -3.47 -9.43
C ALA A 93 -10.22 -2.84 -10.65
N ASP A 94 -10.61 -1.56 -10.58
CA ASP A 94 -11.12 -0.81 -11.73
C ASP A 94 -10.10 -0.75 -12.86
N TYR A 95 -8.84 -0.42 -12.57
CA TYR A 95 -7.78 -0.42 -13.58
C TYR A 95 -7.69 -1.78 -14.29
N PHE A 96 -7.63 -2.89 -13.54
CA PHE A 96 -7.55 -4.22 -14.15
C PHE A 96 -8.82 -4.62 -14.92
N ARG A 97 -10.01 -4.19 -14.48
CA ARG A 97 -11.25 -4.41 -15.25
C ARG A 97 -11.17 -3.78 -16.64
N HIS A 98 -10.62 -2.57 -16.76
CA HIS A 98 -10.44 -1.90 -18.05
C HIS A 98 -9.36 -2.59 -18.89
N VAL A 99 -8.17 -2.83 -18.33
CA VAL A 99 -7.05 -3.45 -19.05
C VAL A 99 -7.41 -4.83 -19.61
N LEU A 100 -8.18 -5.63 -18.87
CA LEU A 100 -8.60 -6.97 -19.28
C LEU A 100 -9.81 -6.98 -20.22
N ALA A 101 -10.62 -5.91 -20.24
CA ALA A 101 -11.73 -5.79 -21.20
C ALA A 101 -11.25 -5.37 -22.60
N ASP A 102 -10.10 -4.70 -22.69
CA ASP A 102 -9.47 -4.26 -23.93
C ASP A 102 -8.52 -5.33 -24.55
N SER A 103 -8.44 -6.52 -23.94
CA SER A 103 -7.62 -7.66 -24.38
C SER A 103 -8.46 -8.75 -25.06
#